data_AF-A0A8B9RET5-F1
#
_entry.id   AF-A0A8B9RET5-F1
#
_cell.length_a   1.000
_cell.length_b   1.000
_cell.length_c   1.000
_cell.angle_alpha   90.00
_cell.angle_beta   90.00
_cell.angle_gamma   90.00
#
_symmetry.space_group_name_H-M   'P 1'
#
loop_
_entity.id
_entity.type
_entity.pdbx_description
1 polymer ?
#
loop_
_entity_poly.entity_id
_entity_poly.type
_entity_poly.pdbx_seq_one_letter_code
_entity_poly.pdbx_strand_id
1 'polypeptide(L)'
;MFSILLFFGFCLLPCCLSHQYHFVKEPRSWAEAQSFCRHTYTDLATVSNMQNESRILESVRGTYNSSAWIGLYDDPNSSWKWSLDDAQGFRPGEKDFRNWLTTQAGVFRKESVCVLSDVGIWYLQPCETLLSFVCFDGKKTKK
;
A
#
# COMPACT_ATOMS: atom_id res chain seq x y z
N MET A 1 -45.18 32.55 15.67
CA MET A 1 -43.75 32.72 15.37
C MET A 1 -43.10 31.34 15.38
N PHE A 2 -42.87 30.74 14.21
CA PHE A 2 -42.13 29.49 14.09
C PHE A 2 -40.65 29.83 13.96
N SER A 3 -39.88 29.63 15.03
CA SER A 3 -38.42 29.73 14.96
C SER A 3 -37.88 28.49 14.25
N ILE A 4 -37.44 28.66 13.02
CA ILE A 4 -36.68 27.66 12.27
C ILE A 4 -35.27 27.62 12.88
N LEU A 5 -34.96 26.56 13.62
CA LEU A 5 -33.60 26.27 14.06
C LEU A 5 -32.78 25.85 12.82
N LEU A 6 -32.00 26.79 12.29
CA LEU A 6 -30.95 26.51 11.32
C LEU A 6 -29.85 25.71 12.04
N PHE A 7 -29.95 24.38 12.00
CA PHE A 7 -28.79 23.54 12.19
C PHE A 7 -27.85 23.85 11.02
N PHE A 8 -26.90 24.76 11.25
CA PHE A 8 -25.70 24.86 10.42
C PHE A 8 -25.12 23.46 10.37
N GLY A 9 -25.34 22.81 9.23
CA GLY A 9 -24.84 21.48 8.97
C GLY A 9 -23.37 21.49 9.29
N PHE A 10 -23.00 20.79 10.36
CA PHE A 10 -21.66 20.25 10.46
C PHE A 10 -21.54 19.35 9.23
N CYS A 11 -20.93 19.90 8.19
CA CYS A 11 -20.36 19.12 7.12
C CYS A 11 -19.27 18.27 7.78
N LEU A 12 -19.67 17.18 8.44
CA LEU A 12 -18.81 16.04 8.69
C LEU A 12 -18.62 15.38 7.32
N LEU A 13 -17.95 16.10 6.42
CA LEU A 13 -17.41 15.57 5.19
C LEU A 13 -16.46 14.45 5.63
N PRO A 14 -16.78 13.16 5.38
CA PRO A 14 -15.78 12.10 5.53
C PRO A 14 -14.87 12.13 4.29
N CYS A 15 -14.38 13.32 3.91
CA CYS A 15 -13.65 13.51 2.66
C CYS A 15 -12.14 13.30 2.84
N CYS A 16 -11.64 13.24 4.07
CA CYS A 16 -10.20 13.36 4.33
C CYS A 16 -9.62 12.28 5.23
N LEU A 17 -10.24 11.09 5.34
CA LEU A 17 -9.50 9.95 5.91
C LEU A 17 -8.53 9.44 4.85
N SER A 18 -7.37 10.09 4.80
CA SER A 18 -6.28 9.63 3.97
C SER A 18 -5.73 8.31 4.49
N HIS A 19 -5.42 7.39 3.59
CA HIS A 19 -4.58 6.23 3.92
C HIS A 19 -3.33 6.73 4.67
N GLN A 20 -3.21 6.31 5.93
CA GLN A 20 -2.02 6.54 6.73
C GLN A 20 -1.07 5.38 6.47
N TYR A 21 0.20 5.69 6.23
CA TYR A 21 1.25 4.72 5.95
C TYR A 21 2.22 4.68 7.12
N HIS A 22 2.68 3.47 7.45
CA HIS A 22 3.52 3.20 8.62
C HIS A 22 4.72 2.37 8.19
N PHE A 23 5.91 2.95 8.32
CA PHE A 23 7.16 2.24 8.06
C PHE A 23 7.53 1.37 9.27
N VAL A 24 7.84 0.10 9.02
CA VAL A 24 8.27 -0.88 10.01
C VAL A 24 9.68 -1.34 9.65
N LYS A 25 10.63 -1.14 10.57
CA LYS A 25 12.06 -1.31 10.33
C LYS A 25 12.52 -2.76 10.46
N GLU A 26 11.81 -3.57 11.25
CA GLU A 26 12.18 -4.95 11.52
C GLU A 26 12.10 -5.77 10.22
N PRO A 27 13.22 -6.32 9.73
CA PRO A 27 13.24 -6.97 8.42
C PRO A 27 12.49 -8.30 8.46
N ARG A 28 11.64 -8.54 7.45
CA ARG A 28 10.78 -9.72 7.32
C ARG A 28 10.68 -10.17 5.86
N SER A 29 10.35 -11.44 5.62
CA SER A 29 9.93 -11.87 4.29
C SER A 29 8.63 -11.17 3.90
N TRP A 30 8.29 -11.13 2.62
CA TRP A 30 7.08 -10.44 2.17
C TRP A 30 5.81 -11.00 2.84
N ALA A 31 5.71 -12.33 2.97
CA ALA A 31 4.58 -12.98 3.61
C ALA A 31 4.49 -12.67 5.12
N GLU A 32 5.63 -12.66 5.81
CA GLU A 32 5.68 -12.28 7.23
C GLU A 32 5.33 -10.80 7.44
N ALA A 33 5.80 -9.92 6.56
CA ALA A 33 5.47 -8.50 6.56
C ALA A 33 3.96 -8.27 6.34
N GLN A 34 3.36 -8.98 5.38
CA GLN A 34 1.91 -8.95 5.16
C GLN A 34 1.13 -9.41 6.40
N SER A 35 1.53 -10.53 6.98
CA SER A 35 0.91 -11.07 8.19
C SER A 35 0.97 -10.07 9.34
N PHE A 36 2.13 -9.42 9.54
CA PHE A 36 2.29 -8.36 10.52
C PHE A 36 1.35 -7.18 10.25
N CYS A 37 1.30 -6.69 9.00
CA CYS A 37 0.44 -5.56 8.67
C CYS A 37 -1.04 -5.88 8.85
N ARG A 38 -1.48 -7.11 8.55
CA ARG A 38 -2.87 -7.55 8.77
C ARG A 38 -3.20 -7.72 10.24
N HIS A 39 -2.22 -8.11 11.06
CA HIS A 39 -2.39 -8.22 12.50
C HIS A 39 -2.48 -6.85 13.19
N THR A 40 -1.60 -5.92 12.81
CA THR A 40 -1.43 -4.63 13.50
C THR A 40 -2.21 -3.48 12.85
N TYR A 41 -2.31 -3.47 11.53
CA TYR A 41 -2.89 -2.41 10.70
C TYR A 41 -4.04 -2.97 9.82
N THR A 42 -4.03 -2.67 8.52
CA THR A 42 -4.95 -3.25 7.52
C THR A 42 -4.24 -4.23 6.59
N ASP A 43 -3.23 -3.79 5.84
CA ASP A 43 -2.41 -4.65 4.97
C ASP A 43 -1.10 -3.91 4.60
N LEU A 44 -0.24 -4.52 3.78
CA LEU A 44 0.89 -3.85 3.13
C LEU A 44 0.41 -2.72 2.22
N ALA A 45 1.23 -1.68 2.11
CA ALA A 45 0.93 -0.47 1.36
C ALA A 45 0.53 -0.76 -0.08
N THR A 46 -0.64 -0.23 -0.46
CA THR A 46 -1.11 -0.21 -1.84
C THR A 46 -0.83 1.14 -2.48
N VAL A 47 -0.35 1.14 -3.72
CA VAL A 47 -0.11 2.34 -4.52
C VAL A 47 -1.06 2.37 -5.71
N SER A 48 -2.18 3.04 -5.54
CA SER A 48 -3.21 3.19 -6.59
C SER A 48 -3.10 4.50 -7.39
N ASN A 49 -2.30 5.46 -6.91
CA ASN A 49 -2.07 6.75 -7.54
C ASN A 49 -0.80 7.43 -6.98
N MET A 50 -0.39 8.54 -7.61
CA MET A 50 0.79 9.32 -7.19
C MET A 50 0.65 9.93 -5.78
N GLN A 51 -0.57 10.16 -5.28
CA GLN A 51 -0.75 10.66 -3.92
C GLN A 51 -0.41 9.59 -2.88
N ASN A 52 -0.73 8.31 -3.14
CA ASN A 52 -0.31 7.20 -2.29
C ASN A 52 1.20 7.07 -2.25
N GLU A 53 1.84 7.15 -3.42
CA GLU A 53 3.29 7.11 -3.54
C GLU A 53 3.97 8.23 -2.75
N SER A 54 3.50 9.47 -2.90
CA SER A 54 4.03 10.62 -2.16
C SER A 54 3.94 10.41 -0.64
N ARG A 55 2.84 9.84 -0.14
CA ARG A 55 2.64 9.56 1.29
C ARG A 55 3.50 8.42 1.81
N ILE A 56 3.72 7.38 0.99
CA ILE A 56 4.66 6.31 1.32
C ILE A 56 6.08 6.87 1.42
N LEU A 57 6.49 7.70 0.45
CA LEU A 57 7.76 8.41 0.49
C LEU A 57 7.91 9.22 1.77
N GLU A 58 6.88 9.97 2.16
CA GLU A 58 6.86 10.72 3.42
C GLU A 58 7.06 9.82 4.64
N SER A 59 6.41 8.65 4.69
CA SER A 59 6.51 7.71 5.82
C SER A 59 7.91 7.12 6.01
N VAL A 60 8.74 7.11 4.95
CA VAL A 60 10.13 6.61 4.98
C VAL A 60 11.19 7.71 5.04
N ARG A 61 10.81 9.00 5.05
CA ARG A 61 11.76 10.13 5.08
C ARG A 61 12.67 10.06 6.31
N GLY A 62 13.96 10.27 6.10
CA GLY A 62 14.96 10.29 7.18
C GLY A 62 15.40 8.91 7.67
N THR A 63 14.95 7.83 7.03
CA THR A 63 15.45 6.47 7.29
C THR A 63 16.71 6.21 6.45
N TYR A 64 17.68 5.48 7.03
CA TYR A 64 18.95 5.16 6.36
C TYR A 64 18.78 4.15 5.21
N ASN A 65 17.66 3.44 5.17
CA ASN A 65 17.31 2.50 4.11
C ASN A 65 15.82 2.63 3.79
N SER A 66 15.53 3.28 2.67
CA SER A 66 14.18 3.54 2.15
C SER A 66 13.58 2.38 1.36
N SER A 67 14.34 1.29 1.17
CA SER A 67 13.85 0.08 0.53
C SER A 67 12.85 -0.62 1.45
N ALA A 68 11.61 -0.74 0.99
CA ALA A 68 10.55 -1.35 1.78
C ALA A 68 9.61 -2.18 0.92
N TRP A 69 9.15 -3.31 1.46
CA TRP A 69 8.06 -4.07 0.83
C TRP A 69 6.79 -3.23 0.71
N ILE A 70 6.14 -3.35 -0.43
CA ILE A 70 4.77 -2.89 -0.69
C ILE A 70 3.88 -4.10 -1.05
N GLY A 71 2.57 -3.90 -1.08
CA GLY A 71 1.60 -4.99 -1.21
C GLY A 71 1.52 -5.65 -2.59
N LEU A 72 2.39 -5.32 -3.54
CA LEU A 72 2.34 -5.89 -4.89
C LEU A 72 3.17 -7.18 -4.97
N TYR A 73 2.57 -8.25 -5.47
CA TYR A 73 3.21 -9.56 -5.66
C TYR A 73 2.77 -10.20 -6.97
N ASP A 74 3.57 -11.13 -7.49
CA ASP A 74 3.23 -11.91 -8.67
C ASP A 74 2.35 -13.11 -8.28
N ASP A 75 1.05 -13.04 -8.57
CA ASP A 75 0.13 -14.15 -8.35
C ASP A 75 0.26 -15.18 -9.51
N PRO A 76 0.52 -16.47 -9.21
CA PRO A 76 0.72 -17.48 -10.24
C PRO A 76 -0.45 -17.65 -11.23
N ASN A 77 -1.67 -17.26 -10.84
CA ASN A 77 -2.87 -17.51 -11.63
C ASN A 77 -3.34 -16.27 -12.43
N SER A 78 -3.00 -15.07 -11.96
CA SER A 78 -3.55 -13.81 -12.49
C SER A 78 -2.52 -12.69 -12.65
N SER A 79 -1.22 -12.98 -12.47
CA SER A 79 -0.12 -12.02 -12.50
C SER A 79 -0.19 -10.98 -11.38
N TRP A 80 0.32 -9.77 -11.57
CA TRP A 80 0.51 -8.77 -10.53
C TRP A 80 -0.77 -8.41 -9.76
N LYS A 81 -0.80 -8.70 -8.46
CA LYS A 81 -1.90 -8.39 -7.55
C LYS A 81 -1.45 -7.59 -6.34
N TRP A 82 -2.31 -6.66 -5.93
CA TRP A 82 -2.21 -6.02 -4.62
C TRP A 82 -2.71 -6.98 -3.53
N SER A 83 -2.04 -7.03 -2.39
CA SER A 83 -2.39 -7.86 -1.23
C SER A 83 -3.73 -7.45 -0.62
N LEU A 84 -4.04 -6.16 -0.69
CA LEU A 84 -5.35 -5.62 -0.39
C LEU A 84 -6.31 -5.95 -1.54
N ASP A 85 -6.96 -7.10 -1.47
CA ASP A 85 -7.95 -7.52 -2.46
C ASP A 85 -9.37 -7.13 -2.05
N ASP A 86 -9.60 -5.83 -1.82
CA ASP A 86 -10.96 -5.27 -1.80
C ASP A 86 -11.23 -4.58 -3.14
N ALA A 87 -11.84 -5.32 -4.07
CA ALA A 87 -12.26 -4.81 -5.37
C ALA A 87 -13.22 -3.60 -5.26
N GLN A 88 -13.87 -3.36 -4.10
CA GLN A 88 -14.78 -2.24 -3.90
C GLN A 88 -14.08 -0.94 -3.51
N GLY A 89 -12.79 -0.99 -3.14
CA GLY A 89 -12.00 0.17 -2.75
C GLY A 89 -11.33 0.91 -3.91
N PHE A 90 -11.13 0.25 -5.05
CA PHE A 90 -10.42 0.81 -6.20
C PHE A 90 -11.39 1.48 -7.19
N ARG A 91 -11.05 2.67 -7.65
CA ARG A 91 -11.69 3.26 -8.83
C ARG A 91 -11.21 2.57 -10.11
N PRO A 92 -11.95 2.69 -11.24
CA PRO A 92 -11.49 2.18 -12.53
C PRO A 92 -10.06 2.65 -12.86
N GLY A 93 -9.17 1.71 -13.16
CA GLY A 93 -7.75 1.97 -13.49
C GLY A 93 -6.80 2.09 -12.30
N GLU A 94 -7.27 2.25 -11.06
CA GLU A 94 -6.39 2.34 -9.88
C GLU A 94 -5.71 1.00 -9.56
N LYS A 95 -6.41 -0.12 -9.76
CA LYS A 95 -5.86 -1.47 -9.55
C LYS A 95 -4.72 -1.79 -10.53
N ASP A 96 -4.69 -1.12 -11.68
CA ASP A 96 -3.71 -1.33 -12.76
C ASP A 96 -2.55 -0.32 -12.71
N PHE A 97 -2.56 0.63 -11.78
CA PHE A 97 -1.45 1.58 -11.61
C PHE A 97 -0.15 0.83 -11.31
N ARG A 98 0.91 1.14 -12.06
CA ARG A 98 2.25 0.58 -11.85
C ARG A 98 3.30 1.66 -12.02
N ASN A 99 4.21 1.79 -11.05
CA ASN A 99 5.39 2.66 -11.17
C ASN A 99 6.68 1.84 -11.40
N TRP A 100 6.65 0.97 -12.43
CA TRP A 100 7.81 0.16 -12.78
C TRP A 100 8.94 1.03 -13.33
N LEU A 101 10.19 0.71 -12.97
CA LEU A 101 11.31 1.03 -13.84
C LEU A 101 11.30 0.01 -14.99
N THR A 102 11.17 0.49 -16.23
CA THR A 102 10.82 -0.25 -17.46
C THR A 102 11.77 -1.43 -17.84
N THR A 103 12.71 -1.84 -17.00
CA THR A 103 13.82 -2.73 -17.35
C THR A 103 13.88 -4.09 -16.65
N GLN A 104 12.96 -4.43 -15.73
CA GLN A 104 13.07 -5.66 -14.91
C GLN A 104 12.19 -6.84 -15.33
N ALA A 105 11.31 -6.67 -16.33
CA ALA A 105 10.46 -7.73 -16.84
C ALA A 105 11.27 -8.77 -17.65
N GLY A 106 12.04 -9.63 -16.96
CA GLY A 106 12.78 -10.69 -17.64
C GLY A 106 13.75 -11.53 -16.81
N VAL A 107 14.20 -11.05 -15.64
CA VAL A 107 15.34 -11.66 -14.93
C VAL A 107 14.95 -12.83 -14.00
N PHE A 108 13.73 -12.82 -13.44
CA PHE A 108 13.35 -13.72 -12.33
C PHE A 108 12.34 -14.82 -12.69
N ARG A 109 12.41 -15.40 -13.89
CA ARG A 109 11.37 -16.31 -14.43
C ARG A 109 11.14 -17.64 -13.66
N LYS A 110 11.87 -17.93 -12.58
CA LYS A 110 11.77 -19.20 -11.82
C LYS A 110 11.49 -19.05 -10.33
N GLU A 111 11.49 -17.84 -9.78
CA GLU A 111 11.29 -17.59 -8.34
C GLU A 111 10.04 -16.74 -8.13
N SER A 112 9.34 -16.95 -7.01
CA SER A 112 8.24 -16.06 -6.61
C SER A 112 8.81 -14.69 -6.29
N VAL A 113 8.39 -13.68 -7.06
CA VAL A 113 8.85 -12.30 -6.91
C VAL A 113 7.78 -11.40 -6.30
N CYS A 114 8.25 -10.53 -5.42
CA CYS A 114 7.49 -9.52 -4.72
C CYS A 114 8.11 -8.15 -4.98
N VAL A 115 7.35 -7.09 -4.72
CA VAL A 115 7.78 -5.72 -5.08
C VAL A 115 8.21 -4.95 -3.85
N LEU A 116 9.42 -4.43 -3.90
CA LEU A 116 9.85 -3.35 -3.01
C LEU A 116 9.78 -2.01 -3.72
N SER A 117 9.53 -0.97 -2.94
CA SER A 117 9.72 0.42 -3.36
C SER A 117 11.00 0.93 -2.72
N ASP A 118 11.91 1.48 -3.52
CA ASP A 118 13.04 2.27 -3.06
C ASP A 118 12.93 3.70 -3.60
N VAL A 119 12.62 4.64 -2.72
CA VAL A 119 12.36 6.05 -3.07
C VAL A 119 11.38 6.19 -4.24
N GLY A 120 10.29 5.41 -4.21
CA GLY A 120 9.20 5.46 -5.21
C GLY A 120 9.46 4.59 -6.44
N ILE A 121 10.68 4.14 -6.66
CA ILE A 121 11.00 3.26 -7.78
C ILE A 121 10.76 1.82 -7.36
N TRP A 122 10.03 1.06 -8.18
CA TRP A 122 9.67 -0.32 -7.85
C TRP A 122 10.65 -1.33 -8.44
N TYR A 123 11.07 -2.28 -7.60
CA TYR A 123 12.00 -3.34 -7.94
C TYR A 123 11.41 -4.70 -7.62
N LEU A 124 11.72 -5.68 -8.46
CA LEU A 124 11.43 -7.09 -8.20
C LEU A 124 12.49 -7.67 -7.28
N GLN A 125 12.06 -8.42 -6.27
CA GLN A 125 12.91 -9.19 -5.39
C GLN A 125 12.28 -10.55 -5.08
N PRO A 126 13.10 -11.59 -4.79
CA PRO A 126 12.58 -12.83 -4.23
C PRO A 126 11.77 -12.55 -2.96
N CYS A 127 10.57 -13.13 -2.85
CA CYS A 127 9.67 -12.85 -1.72
C CYS A 127 10.24 -13.21 -0.34
N GLU A 128 11.25 -14.08 -0.29
CA GLU A 128 11.95 -14.51 0.94
C GLU A 128 13.04 -13.53 1.40
N THR A 129 13.34 -12.48 0.62
CA THR A 129 14.29 -11.45 1.05
C THR A 129 13.77 -10.74 2.30
N LEU A 130 14.63 -10.60 3.31
CA LEU A 130 14.27 -9.91 4.56
C LEU A 130 14.45 -8.40 4.39
N LEU A 131 13.33 -7.66 4.35
CA LEU A 131 13.33 -6.21 4.20
C LEU A 131 12.38 -5.56 5.21
N SER A 132 12.65 -4.28 5.50
CA SER A 132 11.66 -3.37 6.09
C SER A 132 10.42 -3.30 5.19
N PHE A 133 9.31 -2.78 5.71
CA PHE A 133 8.05 -2.76 4.98
C PHE A 133 7.15 -1.61 5.38
N VAL A 134 6.20 -1.26 4.50
CA VAL A 134 5.22 -0.20 4.77
C VAL A 134 3.84 -0.84 4.88
N CYS A 135 3.22 -0.66 6.04
CA CYS A 135 1.81 -0.99 6.25
C CYS A 135 0.93 0.22 5.94
N PHE A 136 -0.36 0.02 5.74
CA PHE A 136 -1.32 1.11 5.71
C PHE A 136 -2.58 0.80 6.54
N ASP A 137 -3.28 1.86 6.94
CA ASP A 137 -4.61 1.80 7.54
C ASP A 137 -5.70 2.09 6.51
N GLY A 138 -6.54 1.10 6.22
CA GLY A 138 -7.80 1.23 5.50
C GLY A 138 -8.98 1.34 6.47
N LYS A 139 -10.18 1.64 5.95
CA LYS A 139 -11.40 1.61 6.76
C LYS A 139 -11.58 0.20 7.38
N LYS A 140 -11.38 0.06 8.70
CA LYS A 140 -12.11 -0.95 9.47
C LYS A 140 -13.52 -0.43 9.64
N THR A 141 -14.44 -0.76 8.74
CA THR A 141 -15.86 -0.68 9.08
C THR A 141 -16.07 -1.67 10.22
N LYS A 142 -16.12 -1.15 11.46
CA LYS A 142 -16.64 -1.92 12.58
C LYS A 142 -18.05 -2.35 12.20
N LYS A 143 -18.24 -3.65 11.97
CA LYS A 143 -19.57 -4.25 11.91
C LYS A 143 -20.20 -4.17 13.31
#